data_AF-A0A6P0UEE6-F1
#
_entry.id   AF-A0A6P0UEE6-F1
#
_cell.length_a   1.000
_cell.length_b   1.000
_cell.length_c   1.000
_cell.angle_alpha   90.00
_cell.angle_beta   90.00
_cell.angle_gamma   90.00
#
_symmetry.space_group_name_H-M   'P 1'
#
loop_
_entity.id
_entity.type
_entity.pdbx_description
1 polymer ?
#
loop_
_entity_poly.entity_id
_entity_poly.type
_entity_poly.pdbx_seq_one_letter_code
_entity_poly.pdbx_strand_id
1 'polypeptide(L)'
;MKFKITVSVLTLAIITMFGYVVYLTSQLEETNQDLKDYATQLGEASAELDLVKDKAIQDLRECREQAGADQWTLAKETNTLRAFSNFLETCGDDCHTDELDKAVNRLLSEKGYVQIIDSDGTEYFKEIKDLKLGGVYYVATSDRSVRNGVIGRPDEFPNTSRKGVILKGAIVKLIDKPSEDSKWAQIAYRK
;
A
#
# COMPACT_ATOMS: atom_id res chain seq x y z
N MET A 1 38.62 -4.09 -88.53
CA MET A 1 39.02 -3.10 -87.48
C MET A 1 37.92 -2.88 -86.44
N LYS A 2 36.66 -2.66 -86.84
CA LYS A 2 35.51 -2.45 -85.91
C LYS A 2 35.32 -3.56 -84.86
N PHE A 3 35.40 -4.84 -85.25
CA PHE A 3 35.18 -5.99 -84.33
C PHE A 3 36.15 -6.06 -83.14
N LYS A 4 37.44 -5.71 -83.34
CA LYS A 4 38.43 -5.70 -82.25
C LYS A 4 38.17 -4.57 -81.24
N ILE A 5 37.71 -3.42 -81.72
CA ILE A 5 37.37 -2.27 -80.87
C ILE A 5 36.14 -2.60 -80.01
N THR A 6 35.12 -3.22 -80.59
CA THR A 6 33.90 -3.62 -79.87
C THR A 6 34.20 -4.63 -78.76
N VAL A 7 35.05 -5.63 -79.04
CA VAL A 7 35.47 -6.62 -78.04
C VAL A 7 36.22 -5.95 -76.89
N SER A 8 37.20 -5.07 -77.16
CA SER A 8 37.97 -4.38 -76.10
C SER A 8 37.11 -3.48 -75.21
N VAL A 9 36.11 -2.78 -75.77
CA VAL A 9 35.18 -1.95 -74.99
C VAL A 9 34.29 -2.82 -74.10
N LEU A 10 33.85 -3.98 -74.60
CA LEU A 10 33.06 -4.93 -73.82
C LEU A 10 33.87 -5.52 -72.65
N THR A 11 35.14 -5.88 -72.87
CA THR A 11 36.00 -6.37 -71.79
C THR A 11 36.23 -5.32 -70.71
N LEU A 12 36.43 -4.06 -71.10
CA LEU A 12 36.61 -2.96 -70.15
C LEU A 12 35.34 -2.76 -69.30
N ALA A 13 34.17 -2.82 -69.92
CA ALA A 13 32.88 -2.70 -69.24
C ALA A 13 32.63 -3.86 -68.24
N ILE A 14 33.03 -5.08 -68.59
CA ILE A 14 32.95 -6.24 -67.70
C ILE A 14 33.88 -6.06 -66.49
N ILE A 15 35.12 -5.60 -66.72
CA ILE A 15 36.10 -5.38 -65.64
C ILE A 15 35.61 -4.29 -64.68
N THR A 16 35.11 -3.17 -65.18
CA THR A 16 34.57 -2.10 -64.32
C THR A 16 33.32 -2.55 -63.56
N MET A 17 32.45 -3.35 -64.19
CA MET A 17 31.29 -3.93 -63.52
C MET A 17 31.72 -4.88 -62.38
N PHE A 18 32.71 -5.74 -62.62
CA PHE A 18 33.27 -6.62 -61.58
C PHE A 18 33.89 -5.82 -60.43
N GLY A 19 34.68 -4.79 -60.74
CA GLY A 19 35.25 -3.90 -59.73
C GLY A 19 34.19 -3.21 -58.88
N TYR A 20 33.08 -2.78 -59.51
CA TYR A 20 31.95 -2.17 -58.82
C TYR A 20 31.20 -3.17 -57.91
N VAL A 21 31.02 -4.43 -58.35
CA VAL A 21 30.43 -5.49 -57.52
C VAL A 21 31.32 -5.82 -56.32
N VAL A 22 32.64 -5.89 -56.50
CA VAL A 22 33.59 -6.09 -55.38
C VAL A 22 33.52 -4.91 -54.40
N TYR A 23 33.44 -3.68 -54.90
CA TYR A 23 33.29 -2.50 -54.05
C TYR A 23 31.98 -2.54 -53.24
N LEU A 24 30.85 -2.86 -53.90
CA LEU A 24 29.55 -2.96 -53.22
C LEU A 24 29.50 -4.09 -52.18
N THR A 25 30.11 -5.24 -52.48
CA THR A 25 30.16 -6.36 -51.53
C THR A 25 31.02 -6.02 -50.31
N SER A 26 32.16 -5.36 -50.51
CA SER A 26 32.99 -4.86 -49.40
C SER A 26 32.23 -3.87 -48.50
N GLN A 27 31.50 -2.92 -49.09
CA GLN A 27 30.68 -1.96 -48.34
C GLN A 27 29.52 -2.64 -47.57
N LEU A 28 28.90 -3.64 -48.20
CA LEU A 28 27.83 -4.43 -47.57
C LEU A 28 28.35 -5.25 -46.38
N GLU A 29 29.56 -5.79 -46.48
CA GLU A 29 30.20 -6.55 -45.41
C GLU A 29 30.57 -5.68 -44.22
N GLU A 30 31.14 -4.49 -44.46
CA GLU A 30 31.42 -3.47 -43.44
C GLU A 30 30.14 -3.05 -42.71
N THR A 31 29.08 -2.71 -43.47
CA THR A 31 27.79 -2.31 -42.88
C THR A 31 27.15 -3.44 -42.05
N ASN A 32 27.28 -4.69 -42.48
CA ASN A 32 26.79 -5.85 -41.73
C ASN A 32 27.59 -6.10 -40.44
N GLN A 33 28.89 -5.84 -40.46
CA GLN A 33 29.74 -5.91 -39.27
C GLN A 33 29.30 -4.85 -38.25
N ASP A 34 29.16 -3.60 -38.69
CA ASP A 34 28.71 -2.48 -37.85
C ASP A 34 27.33 -2.76 -37.23
N LEU A 35 26.39 -3.28 -38.02
CA LEU A 35 25.05 -3.66 -37.53
C LEU A 35 25.11 -4.74 -36.43
N LYS A 36 26.00 -5.73 -36.55
CA LYS A 36 26.19 -6.75 -35.52
C LYS A 36 26.79 -6.17 -34.25
N ASP A 37 27.75 -5.25 -34.39
CA ASP A 37 28.38 -4.59 -33.25
C ASP A 37 27.37 -3.71 -32.51
N TYR A 38 26.56 -2.94 -33.25
CA TYR A 38 25.45 -2.16 -32.67
C TYR A 38 24.41 -3.05 -31.96
N ALA A 39 24.00 -4.15 -32.57
CA ALA A 39 23.05 -5.07 -31.95
C ALA A 39 23.60 -5.68 -30.64
N THR A 40 24.90 -5.98 -30.62
CA THR A 40 25.59 -6.50 -29.42
C THR A 40 25.62 -5.45 -28.32
N GLN A 41 26.05 -4.22 -28.62
CA GLN A 41 26.07 -3.11 -27.66
C GLN A 41 24.68 -2.79 -27.09
N LEU A 42 23.65 -2.84 -27.94
CA LEU A 42 22.27 -2.62 -27.50
C LEU A 42 21.82 -3.73 -26.53
N GLY A 43 22.18 -4.99 -26.81
CA GLY A 43 21.89 -6.12 -25.93
C GLY A 43 22.59 -5.99 -24.57
N GLU A 44 23.86 -5.61 -24.56
CA GLU A 44 24.62 -5.37 -23.33
C GLU A 44 24.03 -4.22 -22.51
N ALA A 45 23.73 -3.08 -23.14
CA ALA A 45 23.11 -1.94 -22.47
C ALA A 45 21.70 -2.27 -21.92
N SER A 46 20.92 -3.08 -22.64
CA SER A 46 19.61 -3.56 -22.15
C SER A 46 19.77 -4.44 -20.92
N ALA A 47 20.74 -5.36 -20.91
CA ALA A 47 21.01 -6.24 -19.78
C ALA A 47 21.50 -5.45 -18.55
N GLU A 48 22.35 -4.44 -18.74
CA GLU A 48 22.80 -3.55 -17.67
C GLU A 48 21.63 -2.74 -17.10
N LEU A 49 20.75 -2.20 -17.95
CA LEU A 49 19.56 -1.47 -17.51
C LEU A 49 18.62 -2.34 -16.68
N ASP A 50 18.38 -3.58 -17.09
CA ASP A 50 17.54 -4.52 -16.35
C ASP A 50 18.14 -4.82 -14.97
N LEU A 51 19.46 -5.02 -14.89
CA LEU A 51 20.15 -5.26 -13.62
C LEU A 51 20.08 -4.05 -12.68
N VAL A 52 20.25 -2.84 -13.21
CA VAL A 52 20.11 -1.59 -12.44
C VAL A 52 18.67 -1.43 -11.93
N LYS A 53 17.68 -1.73 -12.78
CA LYS A 53 16.27 -1.65 -12.42
C LYS A 53 15.90 -2.65 -11.32
N ASP A 54 16.34 -3.89 -11.44
CA ASP A 54 16.08 -4.93 -10.44
C ASP A 54 16.72 -4.57 -9.09
N LYS A 55 17.95 -4.06 -9.11
CA LYS A 55 18.61 -3.55 -7.90
C LYS A 55 17.85 -2.40 -7.27
N ALA A 56 17.41 -1.41 -8.06
CA ALA A 56 16.64 -0.29 -7.55
C ALA A 56 15.30 -0.73 -6.93
N ILE A 57 14.63 -1.74 -7.52
CA ILE A 57 13.42 -2.33 -6.96
C ILE A 57 13.73 -3.02 -5.63
N GLN A 58 14.84 -3.74 -5.53
CA GLN A 58 15.27 -4.38 -4.29
C GLN A 58 15.58 -3.36 -3.19
N ASP A 59 16.39 -2.34 -3.49
CA ASP A 59 16.73 -1.27 -2.54
C ASP A 59 15.47 -0.56 -2.01
N LEU A 60 14.47 -0.34 -2.89
CA LEU A 60 13.17 0.23 -2.50
C LEU A 60 12.36 -0.69 -1.59
N ARG A 61 12.41 -2.01 -1.81
CA ARG A 61 11.76 -2.99 -0.93
C ARG A 61 12.39 -2.99 0.45
N GLU A 62 13.72 -3.06 0.54
CA GLU A 62 14.46 -3.05 1.80
C GLU A 62 14.19 -1.77 2.59
N CYS A 63 14.20 -0.61 1.92
CA CYS A 63 13.86 0.68 2.54
C CYS A 63 12.42 0.70 3.07
N ARG A 64 11.46 0.13 2.33
CA ARG A 64 10.06 0.03 2.76
C ARG A 64 9.89 -0.88 3.96
N GLU A 65 10.55 -2.03 3.97
CA GLU A 65 10.52 -2.98 5.08
C GLU A 65 11.10 -2.36 6.36
N GLN A 66 12.25 -1.68 6.23
CA GLN A 66 12.86 -0.98 7.37
C GLN A 66 11.96 0.14 7.90
N ALA A 67 11.37 0.95 7.02
CA ALA A 67 10.42 1.98 7.42
C ALA A 67 9.19 1.38 8.13
N GLY A 68 8.69 0.22 7.67
CA GLY A 68 7.62 -0.52 8.34
C GLY A 68 8.00 -0.96 9.75
N ALA A 69 9.18 -1.53 9.93
CA ALA A 69 9.69 -1.97 11.23
C ALA A 69 9.87 -0.80 12.23
N ASP A 70 10.40 0.33 11.75
CA ASP A 70 10.54 1.54 12.55
C ASP A 70 9.17 2.12 12.96
N GLN A 71 8.21 2.17 12.03
CA GLN A 71 6.85 2.59 12.31
C GLN A 71 6.14 1.67 13.30
N TRP A 72 6.34 0.35 13.20
CA TRP A 72 5.81 -0.60 14.19
C TRP A 72 6.36 -0.32 15.58
N THR A 73 7.67 -0.09 15.68
CA THR A 73 8.33 0.24 16.95
C THR A 73 7.77 1.53 17.54
N LEU A 74 7.67 2.58 16.73
CA LEU A 74 7.06 3.86 17.13
C LEU A 74 5.60 3.70 17.56
N ALA A 75 4.83 2.86 16.86
CA ALA A 75 3.44 2.60 17.19
C ALA A 75 3.29 1.89 18.54
N LYS A 76 4.15 0.91 18.83
CA LYS A 76 4.20 0.24 20.14
C LYS A 76 4.60 1.19 21.27
N GLU A 77 5.58 2.07 21.03
CA GLU A 77 6.02 3.06 22.03
C GLU A 77 4.93 4.10 22.31
N THR A 78 4.31 4.63 21.26
CA THR A 78 3.22 5.60 21.37
C THR A 78 1.97 4.97 21.98
N ASN A 79 1.69 3.70 21.66
CA ASN A 79 0.62 2.88 22.19
C ASN A 79 -0.77 3.56 22.13
N THR A 80 -1.14 4.04 20.94
CA THR A 80 -2.46 4.62 20.67
C THR A 80 -3.08 4.00 19.43
N LEU A 81 -4.42 4.02 19.36
CA LEU A 81 -5.15 3.52 18.19
C LEU A 81 -4.78 4.25 16.90
N ARG A 82 -4.51 5.56 16.98
CA ARG A 82 -4.11 6.35 15.81
C ARG A 82 -2.71 5.96 15.33
N ALA A 83 -1.76 5.72 16.22
CA ALA A 83 -0.43 5.24 15.85
C ALA A 83 -0.49 3.86 15.18
N PHE A 84 -1.29 2.94 15.73
CA PHE A 84 -1.52 1.62 15.13
C PHE A 84 -2.24 1.69 13.77
N SER A 85 -3.20 2.61 13.62
CA SER A 85 -3.84 2.88 12.32
C SER A 85 -2.86 3.40 11.28
N ASN A 86 -1.97 4.33 11.66
CA ASN A 86 -0.96 4.87 10.75
C ASN A 86 0.07 3.81 10.33
N PHE A 87 0.45 2.92 11.24
CA PHE A 87 1.31 1.79 10.92
C PHE A 87 0.69 0.89 9.84
N LEU A 88 -0.61 0.58 9.93
CA LEU A 88 -1.30 -0.22 8.89
C LEU A 88 -1.27 0.40 7.49
N GLU A 89 -1.18 1.73 7.38
CA GLU A 89 -1.07 2.39 6.08
C GLU A 89 0.32 2.23 5.44
N THR A 90 1.33 1.89 6.25
CA THR A 90 2.74 1.91 5.84
C THR A 90 3.44 0.56 5.93
N CYS A 91 2.86 -0.42 6.63
CA CYS A 91 3.48 -1.71 6.97
C CYS A 91 3.92 -2.60 5.79
N GLY A 92 3.52 -2.30 4.56
CA GLY A 92 3.92 -3.10 3.40
C GLY A 92 3.37 -4.52 3.49
N ASP A 93 4.23 -5.52 3.34
CA ASP A 93 3.84 -6.93 3.31
C ASP A 93 3.80 -7.60 4.70
N ASP A 94 4.50 -7.03 5.71
CA ASP A 94 4.48 -7.51 7.10
C ASP A 94 3.79 -6.49 8.02
N CYS A 95 2.50 -6.72 8.25
CA CYS A 95 1.66 -5.85 9.08
C CYS A 95 1.48 -6.35 10.52
N HIS A 96 2.24 -7.35 10.95
CA HIS A 96 2.18 -7.91 12.32
C HIS A 96 0.74 -8.09 12.83
N THR A 97 -0.16 -8.57 11.97
CA THR A 97 -1.62 -8.45 12.16
C THR A 97 -2.10 -9.00 13.50
N ASP A 98 -1.58 -10.16 13.91
CA ASP A 98 -1.93 -10.79 15.18
C ASP A 98 -1.46 -9.98 16.39
N GLU A 99 -0.28 -9.36 16.32
CA GLU A 99 0.25 -8.53 17.40
C GLU A 99 -0.49 -7.21 17.48
N LEU A 100 -0.79 -6.61 16.32
CA LEU A 100 -1.59 -5.40 16.19
C LEU A 100 -2.98 -5.61 16.81
N ASP A 101 -3.67 -6.69 16.45
CA ASP A 101 -4.99 -7.02 17.00
C ASP A 101 -4.93 -7.21 18.52
N LYS A 102 -3.91 -7.90 19.03
CA LYS A 102 -3.69 -8.03 20.48
C LYS A 102 -3.46 -6.68 21.14
N ALA A 103 -2.67 -5.79 20.54
CA ALA A 103 -2.37 -4.47 21.08
C ALA A 103 -3.63 -3.57 21.11
N VAL A 104 -4.39 -3.55 20.02
CA VAL A 104 -5.65 -2.80 19.91
C VAL A 104 -6.69 -3.32 20.91
N ASN A 105 -6.86 -4.64 21.01
CA ASN A 105 -7.77 -5.24 21.98
C ASN A 105 -7.34 -4.99 23.43
N ARG A 106 -6.03 -4.93 23.71
CA ARG A 106 -5.51 -4.57 25.03
C ARG A 106 -5.82 -3.11 25.38
N LEU A 107 -5.66 -2.20 24.42
CA LEU A 107 -6.02 -0.78 24.60
C LEU A 107 -7.51 -0.58 24.87
N LEU A 108 -8.35 -1.39 24.23
CA LEU A 108 -9.81 -1.37 24.36
C LEU A 108 -10.32 -2.58 25.16
N SER A 109 -9.69 -2.84 26.30
CA SER A 109 -9.96 -4.02 27.12
C SER A 109 -11.28 -3.94 27.91
N GLU A 110 -11.76 -2.74 28.19
CA GLU A 110 -13.02 -2.56 28.91
C GLU A 110 -14.21 -2.55 27.96
N LYS A 111 -15.30 -3.19 28.39
CA LYS A 111 -16.57 -3.23 27.66
C LYS A 111 -17.71 -2.72 28.51
N GLY A 112 -18.66 -2.02 27.91
CA GLY A 112 -19.88 -1.60 28.62
C GLY A 112 -20.85 -0.88 27.71
N TYR A 113 -21.99 -0.50 28.27
CA TYR A 113 -23.05 0.18 27.56
C TYR A 113 -22.99 1.68 27.79
N VAL A 114 -23.16 2.44 26.73
CA VAL A 114 -23.25 3.90 26.76
C VAL A 114 -24.45 4.36 25.96
N GLN A 115 -25.05 5.47 26.40
CA GLN A 115 -26.07 6.15 25.61
C GLN A 115 -25.37 6.98 24.52
N ILE A 116 -25.66 6.68 23.26
CA ILE A 116 -25.04 7.31 22.09
C ILE A 116 -25.82 8.51 21.57
N ILE A 117 -27.13 8.55 21.82
CA ILE A 117 -28.04 9.64 21.41
C ILE A 117 -28.97 9.99 22.57
N ASP A 118 -29.18 11.28 22.84
CA ASP A 118 -30.16 11.71 23.84
C ASP A 118 -31.60 11.68 23.33
N SER A 119 -32.56 12.01 24.21
CA SER A 119 -33.97 12.08 23.85
C SER A 119 -34.35 13.26 22.96
N ASP A 120 -33.52 14.30 22.92
CA ASP A 120 -33.66 15.45 22.02
C ASP A 120 -32.97 15.22 20.66
N GLY A 121 -32.33 14.06 20.45
CA GLY A 121 -31.58 13.74 19.23
C GLY A 121 -30.11 14.14 19.25
N THR A 122 -29.59 14.69 20.35
CA THR A 122 -28.17 15.05 20.45
C THR A 122 -27.28 13.80 20.41
N GLU A 123 -26.36 13.75 19.45
CA GLU A 123 -25.37 12.67 19.32
C GLU A 123 -24.11 12.92 20.17
N TYR A 124 -23.68 11.89 20.89
CA TYR A 124 -22.53 11.95 21.79
C TYR A 124 -21.25 11.32 21.25
N PHE A 125 -21.35 10.77 20.05
CA PHE A 125 -20.27 10.04 19.40
C PHE A 125 -20.26 10.40 17.92
N LYS A 126 -19.07 10.69 17.39
CA LYS A 126 -18.87 10.88 15.95
C LYS A 126 -18.02 9.75 15.40
N GLU A 127 -18.46 9.16 14.30
CA GLU A 127 -17.75 8.06 13.66
C GLU A 127 -16.39 8.53 13.12
N ILE A 128 -15.37 7.69 13.31
CA ILE A 128 -14.01 7.90 12.83
C ILE A 128 -13.81 6.99 11.61
N LYS A 129 -13.86 7.57 10.41
CA LYS A 129 -13.73 6.83 9.14
C LYS A 129 -12.29 6.64 8.68
N ASP A 130 -11.37 7.45 9.21
CA ASP A 130 -9.93 7.40 8.93
C ASP A 130 -9.20 6.32 9.71
N LEU A 131 -9.83 5.68 10.70
CA LEU A 131 -9.22 4.57 11.42
C LEU A 131 -9.27 3.29 10.57
N LYS A 132 -8.11 2.83 10.08
CA LYS A 132 -7.95 1.60 9.29
C LYS A 132 -7.88 0.33 10.14
N LEU A 133 -8.25 0.42 11.41
CA LEU A 133 -8.35 -0.73 12.30
C LEU A 133 -9.67 -1.47 12.02
N GLY A 134 -9.68 -2.80 12.13
CA GLY A 134 -10.89 -3.59 11.89
C GLY A 134 -12.04 -3.23 12.85
N GLY A 135 -13.17 -2.78 12.31
CA GLY A 135 -14.40 -2.46 13.04
C GLY A 135 -14.86 -1.01 12.87
N VAL A 136 -15.85 -0.61 13.67
CA VAL A 136 -16.39 0.76 13.64
C VAL A 136 -15.95 1.51 14.89
N TYR A 137 -15.34 2.67 14.70
CA TYR A 137 -14.77 3.48 15.77
C TYR A 137 -15.46 4.82 15.87
N TYR A 138 -15.56 5.33 17.10
CA TYR A 138 -16.18 6.61 17.39
C TYR A 138 -15.31 7.43 18.33
N VAL A 139 -15.39 8.75 18.22
CA VAL A 139 -14.84 9.69 19.19
C VAL A 139 -15.97 10.29 20.03
N ALA A 140 -15.80 10.30 21.35
CA ALA A 140 -16.74 10.92 22.27
C ALA A 140 -16.74 12.45 22.11
N THR A 141 -17.90 13.06 21.88
CA THR A 141 -18.03 14.53 21.77
C THR A 141 -18.22 15.21 23.13
N SER A 142 -18.60 14.44 24.14
CA SER A 142 -18.75 14.86 25.53
C SER A 142 -18.39 13.72 26.48
N ASP A 143 -18.25 14.02 27.76
CA ASP A 143 -18.09 12.99 28.79
C ASP A 143 -19.36 12.13 28.90
N ARG A 144 -19.21 10.82 29.09
CA ARG A 144 -20.31 9.85 29.17
C ARG A 144 -20.06 8.80 30.23
N SER A 145 -21.10 8.45 30.97
CA SER A 145 -21.05 7.33 31.91
C SER A 145 -21.24 6.01 31.18
N VAL A 146 -20.35 5.06 31.45
CA VAL A 146 -20.46 3.68 30.98
C VAL A 146 -21.14 2.84 32.05
N ARG A 147 -22.01 1.93 31.63
CA ARG A 147 -22.81 1.06 32.51
C ARG A 147 -22.62 -0.42 32.18
N ASN A 148 -22.96 -1.27 33.13
CA ASN A 148 -22.95 -2.72 32.94
C ASN A 148 -24.12 -3.22 32.07
N GLY A 149 -25.10 -2.37 31.78
CA GLY A 149 -26.34 -2.72 31.07
C GLY A 149 -27.11 -1.48 30.60
N VAL A 150 -28.23 -1.71 29.94
CA VAL A 150 -29.06 -0.69 29.29
C VAL A 150 -30.20 -0.25 30.22
N ILE A 151 -30.33 1.06 30.46
CA ILE A 151 -31.45 1.58 31.24
C ILE A 151 -32.77 1.39 30.48
N GLY A 152 -33.81 0.95 31.17
CA GLY A 152 -35.15 0.75 30.61
C GLY A 152 -35.36 -0.62 29.94
N ARG A 153 -34.35 -1.51 29.96
CA ARG A 153 -34.45 -2.90 29.49
C ARG A 153 -33.91 -3.89 30.54
N PRO A 154 -34.47 -3.92 31.77
CA PRO A 154 -33.93 -4.73 32.87
C PRO A 154 -34.05 -6.24 32.62
N ASP A 155 -35.03 -6.70 31.83
CA ASP A 155 -35.24 -8.11 31.52
C ASP A 155 -34.12 -8.70 30.65
N GLU A 156 -33.52 -7.87 29.79
CA GLU A 156 -32.40 -8.25 28.92
C GLU A 156 -31.04 -7.85 29.53
N PHE A 157 -31.01 -6.77 30.31
CA PHE A 157 -29.79 -6.18 30.87
C PHE A 157 -29.98 -5.88 32.38
N PRO A 158 -29.92 -6.91 33.25
CA PRO A 158 -30.35 -6.81 34.65
C PRO A 158 -29.46 -5.91 35.53
N ASN A 159 -28.22 -5.63 35.12
CA ASN A 159 -27.29 -4.79 35.88
C ASN A 159 -27.01 -3.47 35.14
N THR A 160 -27.64 -2.37 35.56
CA THR A 160 -27.47 -1.04 34.95
C THR A 160 -26.56 -0.11 35.77
N SER A 161 -25.83 -0.67 36.73
CA SER A 161 -24.91 0.10 37.57
C SER A 161 -23.80 0.76 36.75
N ARG A 162 -23.27 1.87 37.25
CA ARG A 162 -22.17 2.60 36.61
C ARG A 162 -20.91 1.75 36.68
N LYS A 163 -20.27 1.54 35.53
CA LYS A 163 -19.02 0.81 35.37
C LYS A 163 -17.83 1.76 35.23
N GLY A 164 -18.00 2.89 34.55
CA GLY A 164 -16.90 3.80 34.24
C GLY A 164 -17.34 5.11 33.61
N VAL A 165 -16.38 5.83 33.05
CA VAL A 165 -16.57 7.09 32.33
C VAL A 165 -15.71 7.09 31.07
N ILE A 166 -16.25 7.64 30.01
CA ILE A 166 -15.52 8.00 28.81
C ILE A 166 -15.43 9.52 28.81
N LEU A 167 -14.21 10.03 28.70
CA LEU A 167 -13.97 11.47 28.60
C LEU A 167 -14.14 11.93 27.15
N LYS A 168 -14.50 13.20 26.98
CA LYS A 168 -14.52 13.86 25.68
C LYS A 168 -13.18 13.64 24.94
N GLY A 169 -13.27 13.27 23.67
CA GLY A 169 -12.11 13.00 22.82
C GLY A 169 -11.58 11.56 22.89
N ALA A 170 -12.06 10.74 23.83
CA ALA A 170 -11.69 9.33 23.87
C ALA A 170 -12.27 8.57 22.67
N ILE A 171 -11.46 7.67 22.12
CA ILE A 171 -11.84 6.78 21.02
C ILE A 171 -12.38 5.47 21.59
N VAL A 172 -13.50 5.02 21.06
CA VAL A 172 -14.17 3.76 21.43
C VAL A 172 -14.44 2.94 20.18
N LYS A 173 -14.51 1.61 20.35
CA LYS A 173 -14.95 0.69 19.30
C LYS A 173 -16.38 0.27 19.55
N LEU A 174 -17.24 0.39 18.56
CA LEU A 174 -18.59 -0.15 18.62
C LEU A 174 -18.53 -1.68 18.56
N ILE A 175 -19.16 -2.34 19.52
CA ILE A 175 -19.29 -3.80 19.54
C ILE A 175 -20.66 -4.19 19.00
N ASP A 176 -21.71 -3.59 19.56
CA ASP A 176 -23.09 -3.96 19.25
C ASP A 176 -24.06 -2.81 19.56
N LYS A 177 -25.23 -2.84 18.90
CA LYS A 177 -26.38 -2.00 19.22
C LYS A 177 -27.57 -2.90 19.58
N PRO A 178 -28.20 -2.72 20.76
CA PRO A 178 -29.36 -3.53 21.17
C PRO A 178 -30.57 -3.47 20.22
N SER A 179 -30.62 -2.49 19.32
CA SER A 179 -31.53 -2.37 18.18
C SER A 179 -31.02 -1.26 17.26
N GLU A 180 -31.45 -1.21 15.98
CA GLU A 180 -31.05 -0.14 15.05
C GLU A 180 -31.44 1.25 15.57
N ASP A 181 -32.63 1.36 16.17
CA ASP A 181 -33.14 2.59 16.78
C ASP A 181 -32.69 2.80 18.24
N SER A 182 -31.78 1.94 18.75
CA SER A 182 -31.37 2.03 20.15
C SER A 182 -30.58 3.29 20.41
N LYS A 183 -30.98 4.03 21.44
CA LYS A 183 -30.17 5.12 22.02
C LYS A 183 -28.93 4.61 22.74
N TRP A 184 -28.80 3.29 22.94
CA TRP A 184 -27.69 2.67 23.65
C TRP A 184 -26.83 1.84 22.70
N ALA A 185 -25.55 1.71 23.03
CA ALA A 185 -24.64 0.83 22.33
C ALA A 185 -23.67 0.17 23.30
N GLN A 186 -23.28 -1.07 23.01
CA GLN A 186 -22.16 -1.71 23.65
C GLN A 186 -20.87 -1.28 22.95
N ILE A 187 -19.89 -0.86 23.74
CA ILE A 187 -18.61 -0.35 23.24
C ILE A 187 -17.44 -0.99 23.97
N ALA A 188 -16.31 -1.07 23.28
CA ALA A 188 -15.01 -1.31 23.87
C ALA A 188 -14.28 0.04 24.03
N TYR A 189 -13.66 0.27 25.19
CA TYR A 189 -13.02 1.54 25.51
C TYR A 189 -11.77 1.35 26.35
N ARG A 190 -10.93 2.38 26.37
CA ARG A 190 -9.75 2.47 27.25
C ARG A 190 -10.19 3.02 28.60
N LYS A 191 -9.78 2.36 29.68
CA LYS A 191 -9.98 2.84 31.05
C LYS A 191 -9.19 4.11 31.34
#